data_AF-A0A4P2VIE7-F1
#
_entry.id   AF-A0A4P2VIE7-F1
#
_cell.length_a   1.000
_cell.length_b   1.000
_cell.length_c   1.000
_cell.angle_alpha   90.00
_cell.angle_beta   90.00
_cell.angle_gamma   90.00
#
_symmetry.space_group_name_H-M   'P 1'
#
loop_
_entity.id
_entity.type
_entity.pdbx_description
1 polymer ?
#
loop_
_entity_poly.entity_id
_entity_poly.type
_entity_poly.pdbx_seq_one_letter_code
_entity_poly.pdbx_strand_id
1 'polypeptide(L)'
;MVDDEPCRVVEVEKSKPGKHGSAKIRLVAIGFFTGSKKSYMGPSSSKIDVPEVEKRVGQILNVSNGTVQLMDLETFETFETQYFDEDIASRLEPGAEVEYWRIMGKSKITKVKK
;
A
#
# COMPACT_ATOMS: atom_id res chain seq x y z
N MET A 1 -9.43 3.82 2.41
CA MET A 1 -8.90 5.16 2.67
C MET A 1 -9.17 5.51 4.11
N VAL A 2 -8.16 5.99 4.83
CA VAL A 2 -8.35 6.61 6.15
C VAL A 2 -7.63 7.94 6.10
N ASP A 3 -8.35 9.03 6.31
CA ASP A 3 -7.84 10.41 6.16
C ASP A 3 -7.15 10.64 4.80
N ASP A 4 -7.82 10.27 3.71
CA ASP A 4 -7.32 10.37 2.33
C ASP A 4 -6.00 9.64 2.04
N GLU A 5 -5.61 8.71 2.92
CA GLU A 5 -4.45 7.86 2.72
C GLU A 5 -4.87 6.41 2.39
N PRO A 6 -4.25 5.77 1.38
CA PRO A 6 -4.42 4.35 1.15
C PRO A 6 -3.72 3.57 2.26
N CYS A 7 -4.48 2.79 3.00
CA CYS A 7 -3.99 2.02 4.14
C CYS A 7 -4.33 0.54 4.02
N ARG A 8 -3.48 -0.31 4.60
CA ARG A 8 -3.79 -1.71 4.88
C ARG A 8 -4.45 -1.79 6.24
N VAL A 9 -5.66 -2.35 6.31
CA VAL A 9 -6.33 -2.64 7.60
C VAL A 9 -5.58 -3.77 8.30
N VAL A 10 -5.21 -3.55 9.56
CA VAL A 10 -4.49 -4.53 10.40
C VAL A 10 -5.32 -5.01 11.57
N GLU A 11 -6.36 -4.27 11.96
CA GLU A 11 -7.26 -4.65 13.06
C GLU A 11 -8.67 -4.13 12.79
N VAL A 12 -9.67 -4.92 13.18
CA VAL A 12 -11.09 -4.55 13.13
C VAL A 12 -11.75 -4.97 14.42
N GLU A 13 -12.22 -4.00 15.20
CA GLU A 13 -13.04 -4.23 16.39
C GLU A 13 -14.49 -3.86 16.10
N LYS A 14 -15.42 -4.70 16.58
CA LYS A 14 -16.87 -4.46 16.47
C LYS A 14 -17.45 -4.36 17.87
N SER A 15 -18.26 -3.34 18.13
CA SER A 15 -18.93 -3.19 19.42
C SER A 15 -20.38 -2.74 19.24
N LYS A 16 -21.22 -3.02 20.25
CA LYS A 16 -22.60 -2.53 20.31
C LYS A 16 -22.80 -1.83 21.66
N PRO A 17 -22.49 -0.53 21.76
CA PRO A 17 -22.64 0.23 23.00
C PRO A 17 -24.14 0.53 23.23
N GLY A 18 -24.86 -0.43 23.81
CA GLY A 18 -26.25 -0.28 24.23
C GLY A 18 -27.24 -1.23 23.55
N LYS A 19 -28.38 -1.47 24.21
CA LYS A 19 -29.42 -2.41 23.76
C LYS A 19 -30.00 -2.04 22.39
N HIS A 20 -30.22 -0.75 22.16
CA HIS A 20 -30.77 -0.17 20.93
C HIS A 20 -29.74 0.62 20.10
N GLY A 21 -28.47 0.65 20.51
CA GLY A 21 -27.43 1.39 19.80
C GLY A 21 -27.03 0.70 18.49
N SER A 22 -26.61 1.51 17.51
CA SER A 22 -26.00 1.01 16.29
C SER A 22 -24.67 0.33 16.58
N ALA A 23 -24.37 -0.74 15.85
CA ALA A 23 -23.04 -1.33 15.89
C ALA A 23 -21.99 -0.29 15.47
N LYS A 24 -20.88 -0.27 16.20
CA LYS A 24 -19.71 0.55 15.92
C LYS A 24 -18.59 -0.35 15.40
N ILE A 25 -17.84 0.19 14.46
CA ILE A 25 -16.62 -0.42 13.94
C ILE A 25 -15.47 0.51 14.32
N ARG A 26 -14.41 -0.07 14.87
CA ARG A 26 -13.11 0.57 14.95
C ARG A 26 -12.15 -0.17 14.02
N LEU A 27 -11.49 0.56 13.14
CA LEU A 27 -10.44 0.04 12.29
C LEU A 27 -9.11 0.60 12.76
N VAL A 28 -8.09 -0.25 12.79
CA VAL A 28 -6.69 0.18 12.83
C VAL A 28 -6.09 -0.19 11.49
N ALA A 29 -5.42 0.78 10.85
CA ALA A 29 -4.82 0.61 9.55
C ALA A 29 -3.41 1.20 9.54
N ILE A 30 -2.58 0.72 8.61
CA ILE A 30 -1.22 1.20 8.38
C ILE A 30 -1.15 1.81 6.97
N GLY A 31 -0.69 3.05 6.86
CA GLY A 31 -0.46 3.73 5.60
C GLY A 31 0.43 2.91 4.69
N PHE A 32 -0.03 2.62 3.47
CA PHE A 32 0.64 1.68 2.57
C PHE A 32 2.03 2.17 2.15
N PHE A 33 2.16 3.48 1.93
CA PHE A 33 3.41 4.14 1.53
C PHE A 33 4.19 4.69 2.73
N THR A 34 3.51 5.23 3.74
CA THR A 34 4.15 5.95 4.86
C THR A 34 4.47 5.06 6.06
N GLY A 35 3.84 3.89 6.17
CA GLY A 35 3.88 3.07 7.38
C GLY A 35 3.16 3.69 8.58
N SER A 36 2.49 4.83 8.43
CA SER A 36 1.86 5.54 9.54
C SER A 36 0.64 4.77 10.08
N LYS A 37 0.49 4.69 11.41
CA LYS A 37 -0.68 4.07 12.03
C LYS A 37 -1.86 5.04 12.01
N LYS A 38 -2.98 4.59 11.47
CA LYS A 38 -4.25 5.31 11.37
C LYS A 38 -5.36 4.55 12.07
N SER A 39 -6.36 5.26 12.58
CA SER A 39 -7.55 4.62 13.16
C SER A 39 -8.81 5.33 12.74
N TYR A 40 -9.82 4.54 12.39
CA TYR A 40 -11.16 5.01 12.10
C TYR A 40 -12.14 4.45 13.14
N MET A 41 -13.08 5.25 13.63
CA MET A 41 -14.18 4.77 14.45
C MET A 41 -15.49 5.38 13.97
N GLY A 42 -16.47 4.53 13.68
CA GLY A 42 -17.76 4.99 13.17
C GLY A 42 -18.87 3.95 13.28
N PRO A 43 -20.12 4.33 12.95
CA PRO A 43 -21.20 3.38 12.73
C PRO A 43 -20.82 2.30 11.71
N SER A 44 -21.29 1.07 11.90
CA SER A 44 -21.08 -0.01 10.92
C SER A 44 -21.74 0.25 9.56
N SER A 45 -22.67 1.20 9.49
CA SER A 45 -23.35 1.63 8.27
C SER A 45 -22.60 2.72 7.50
N SER A 46 -21.49 3.25 8.04
CA SER A 46 -20.69 4.25 7.36
C SER A 46 -19.98 3.65 6.16
N LYS A 47 -19.92 4.43 5.07
CA LYS A 47 -19.13 4.09 3.88
C LYS A 47 -17.68 4.52 4.10
N ILE A 48 -16.76 3.73 3.54
CA ILE A 48 -15.32 4.00 3.51
C ILE A 48 -14.87 3.75 2.08
N ASP A 49 -14.11 4.68 1.53
CA ASP A 49 -13.59 4.54 0.18
C ASP A 49 -12.50 3.47 0.14
N VAL A 50 -12.55 2.61 -0.87
CA VAL A 50 -11.58 1.54 -1.09
C VAL A 50 -10.73 1.95 -2.30
N PRO A 51 -9.41 2.13 -2.15
CA PRO A 51 -8.57 2.46 -3.28
C PRO A 51 -8.46 1.26 -4.23
N GLU A 52 -8.41 1.54 -5.53
CA GLU A 52 -8.04 0.54 -6.52
C GLU A 52 -6.54 0.22 -6.40
N VAL A 53 -6.21 -1.07 -6.48
CA VAL A 53 -4.84 -1.58 -6.34
C VAL A 53 -4.48 -2.35 -7.59
N GLU A 54 -3.61 -1.77 -8.41
CA GLU A 54 -3.05 -2.44 -9.57
C GLU A 54 -1.75 -3.14 -9.17
N LYS A 55 -1.69 -4.46 -9.35
CA LYS A 55 -0.48 -5.24 -9.10
C LYS A 55 0.20 -5.52 -10.43
N ARG A 56 1.45 -5.10 -10.55
CA ARG A 56 2.20 -5.16 -11.80
C ARG A 56 3.59 -5.73 -11.55
N VAL A 57 4.27 -6.09 -12.64
CA VAL A 57 5.63 -6.62 -12.60
C VAL A 57 6.52 -5.69 -13.39
N GLY A 58 7.64 -5.30 -12.81
CA GLY A 58 8.63 -4.48 -13.46
C GLY A 58 10.04 -5.05 -13.31
N GLN A 59 10.96 -4.57 -14.13
CA GLN A 59 12.38 -4.84 -14.01
C GLN A 59 13.10 -3.59 -13.49
N ILE A 60 14.02 -3.76 -12.56
CA ILE A 60 14.86 -2.68 -12.05
C ILE A 60 15.86 -2.29 -13.13
N LEU A 61 15.88 -1.01 -13.48
CA LEU A 61 16.85 -0.43 -14.40
C LEU A 61 18.05 0.16 -13.66
N ASN A 62 17.78 0.84 -12.54
CA ASN A 62 18.81 1.51 -11.75
C ASN A 62 18.37 1.66 -10.28
N VAL A 63 19.34 1.69 -9.37
CA VAL A 63 19.13 1.97 -7.94
C VAL A 63 20.10 3.06 -7.52
N SER A 64 19.60 4.18 -7.04
CA SER A 64 20.44 5.33 -6.67
C SER A 64 19.78 6.17 -5.57
N ASN A 65 20.56 6.51 -4.54
CA ASN A 65 20.19 7.47 -3.49
C ASN A 65 18.78 7.27 -2.87
N GLY A 66 18.38 6.01 -2.64
CA GLY A 66 17.06 5.69 -2.06
C GLY A 66 15.90 5.69 -3.06
N THR A 67 16.18 5.90 -4.35
CA THR A 67 15.22 5.79 -5.46
C THR A 67 15.56 4.61 -6.35
N VAL A 68 14.53 3.95 -6.86
CA VAL A 68 14.62 2.83 -7.79
C VAL A 68 13.91 3.20 -9.08
N GLN A 69 14.63 3.12 -10.19
CA GLN A 69 14.06 3.24 -11.53
C GLN A 69 13.60 1.87 -12.02
N LEU A 70 12.34 1.79 -12.45
CA LEU A 70 11.70 0.57 -12.92
C LEU A 70 11.23 0.74 -14.37
N MET A 71 11.16 -0.37 -15.08
CA MET A 71 10.42 -0.51 -16.33
C MET A 71 9.28 -1.51 -16.11
N ASP A 72 8.05 -1.13 -16.38
CA ASP A 72 6.93 -2.08 -16.39
C ASP A 72 7.11 -3.11 -17.51
N LEU A 73 6.90 -4.40 -17.21
CA LEU A 73 7.15 -5.47 -18.19
C LEU A 73 6.03 -5.66 -19.23
N GLU A 74 4.88 -5.03 -19.04
CA GLU A 74 3.76 -5.11 -19.98
C GLU A 74 3.70 -3.87 -20.88
N THR A 75 3.86 -2.67 -20.30
CA THR A 75 3.77 -1.40 -21.04
C THR A 75 5.11 -0.84 -21.48
N PHE A 76 6.22 -1.35 -20.93
CA PHE A 76 7.58 -0.79 -21.10
C PHE A 76 7.71 0.66 -20.63
N GLU A 77 6.73 1.19 -19.89
CA GLU A 77 6.80 2.50 -19.27
C GLU A 77 7.89 2.51 -18.19
N THR A 78 8.73 3.56 -18.20
CA THR A 78 9.75 3.75 -17.17
C THR A 78 9.30 4.78 -16.15
N PHE A 79 9.52 4.49 -14.88
CA PHE A 79 9.15 5.38 -13.78
C PHE A 79 10.08 5.16 -12.58
N GLU A 80 10.02 6.07 -11.62
CA GLU A 80 10.83 6.02 -10.41
C GLU A 80 9.95 5.84 -9.17
N THR A 81 10.47 5.16 -8.17
CA THR A 81 9.86 5.09 -6.85
C THR A 81 10.89 5.04 -5.73
N GLN A 82 10.56 5.66 -4.60
CA GLN A 82 11.28 5.57 -3.35
C GLN A 82 10.57 4.66 -2.32
N TYR A 83 9.43 4.08 -2.71
CA TYR A 83 8.60 3.28 -1.81
C TYR A 83 8.93 1.80 -1.99
N PHE A 84 9.62 1.25 -1.00
CA PHE A 84 9.90 -0.17 -0.81
C PHE A 84 10.14 -0.41 0.67
N ASP A 85 9.91 -1.64 1.12
CA ASP A 85 10.16 -1.99 2.52
C ASP A 85 11.67 -2.25 2.72
N GLU A 86 12.20 -1.92 3.91
CA GLU A 86 13.64 -2.02 4.21
C GLU A 86 14.16 -3.47 4.12
N ASP A 87 13.30 -4.45 4.36
CA ASP A 87 13.60 -5.88 4.33
C ASP A 87 13.94 -6.38 2.91
N ILE A 88 13.39 -5.73 1.88
CA ILE A 88 13.69 -6.05 0.47
C ILE A 88 14.79 -5.16 -0.13
N ALA A 89 15.20 -4.08 0.55
CA ALA A 89 16.13 -3.09 0.01
C ALA A 89 17.47 -3.71 -0.45
N SER A 90 18.01 -4.67 0.31
CA SER A 90 19.26 -5.37 -0.01
C SER A 90 19.20 -6.25 -1.27
N ARG A 91 18.00 -6.52 -1.78
CA ARG A 91 17.75 -7.37 -2.95
C ARG A 91 17.36 -6.56 -4.19
N LEU A 92 17.36 -5.23 -4.10
CA LEU A 92 17.05 -4.35 -5.22
C LEU A 92 18.35 -4.09 -6.00
N GLU A 93 18.47 -4.74 -7.15
CA GLU A 93 19.62 -4.60 -8.04
C GLU A 93 19.16 -4.48 -9.50
N PRO A 94 19.91 -3.74 -10.36
CA PRO A 94 19.62 -3.67 -11.78
C PRO A 94 19.48 -5.05 -12.42
N GLY A 95 18.44 -5.23 -13.22
CA GLY A 95 18.10 -6.49 -13.87
C GLY A 95 17.11 -7.35 -13.10
N ALA A 96 16.94 -7.17 -11.79
CA ALA A 96 16.00 -7.94 -10.99
C ALA A 96 14.54 -7.62 -11.36
N GLU A 97 13.70 -8.66 -11.43
CA GLU A 97 12.25 -8.50 -11.57
C GLU A 97 11.60 -8.33 -10.19
N VAL A 98 10.64 -7.42 -10.11
CA VAL A 98 9.91 -7.11 -8.89
C VAL A 98 8.40 -7.03 -9.14
N GLU A 99 7.63 -7.40 -8.14
CA GLU A 99 6.21 -7.03 -8.04
C GLU A 99 6.14 -5.64 -7.41
N TYR A 100 5.35 -4.76 -8.05
CA TYR A 100 5.04 -3.45 -7.49
C TYR A 100 3.54 -3.21 -7.55
N TRP A 101 3.03 -2.45 -6.58
CA TRP A 101 1.62 -2.07 -6.51
C TRP A 101 1.48 -0.59 -6.83
N ARG A 102 0.65 -0.27 -7.82
CA ARG A 102 0.28 1.10 -8.17
C ARG A 102 -1.07 1.42 -7.52
N ILE A 103 -1.08 2.45 -6.68
CA ILE A 103 -2.25 2.91 -5.94
C ILE A 103 -2.27 4.44 -6.02
N MET A 104 -3.35 5.00 -6.59
CA MET A 104 -3.55 6.45 -6.72
C MET A 104 -2.35 7.19 -7.33
N GLY A 105 -1.77 6.61 -8.40
CA GLY A 105 -0.63 7.19 -9.12
C GLY A 105 0.73 7.03 -8.45
N LYS A 106 0.81 6.43 -7.25
CA LYS A 106 2.07 6.10 -6.59
C LYS A 106 2.36 4.61 -6.70
N SER A 107 3.62 4.24 -6.89
CA SER A 107 4.06 2.85 -7.00
C SER A 107 4.91 2.45 -5.80
N LYS A 108 4.67 1.28 -5.21
CA LYS A 108 5.52 0.70 -4.15
C LYS A 108 5.99 -0.69 -4.56
N ILE A 109 7.29 -0.96 -4.45
CA ILE A 109 7.83 -2.30 -4.65
C ILE A 109 7.46 -3.14 -3.43
N THR A 110 6.80 -4.27 -3.66
CA THR A 110 6.29 -5.14 -2.58
C THR A 110 7.07 -6.44 -2.45
N LYS A 111 7.71 -6.89 -3.54
CA LYS A 111 8.43 -8.16 -3.54
C LYS A 111 9.44 -8.23 -4.69
N VAL A 112 10.63 -8.75 -4.40
CA VAL A 112 11.59 -9.17 -5.44
C VAL A 112 11.29 -10.60 -5.86
N LYS A 113 11.05 -10.82 -7.17
CA LYS A 113 10.83 -12.15 -7.74
C LYS A 113 12.14 -12.94 -7.71
N LYS A 114 12.02 -14.26 -7.53
CA LYS A 114 13.16 -15.18 -7.56
C LYS A 114 13.40 -15.65 -8.99
#